data_AF-A0A9W7GR83-F1
#
_entry.id   AF-A0A9W7GR83-F1
#
_cell.length_a   1.000
_cell.length_b   1.000
_cell.length_c   1.000
_cell.angle_alpha   90.00
_cell.angle_beta   90.00
_cell.angle_gamma   90.00
#
_symmetry.space_group_name_H-M   'P 1'
#
loop_
_entity.id
_entity.type
_entity.pdbx_description
1 polymer ?
#
loop_
_entity_poly.entity_id
_entity_poly.type
_entity_poly.pdbx_seq_one_letter_code
_entity_poly.pdbx_strand_id
1 'polypeptide(L)'
;MSGSSSCLEDMGVSRTFFLLKGLNTTLPHNAVVASLIELCFKGVPFVVTDEAFVDPYLGIVERLERNLKCPVIRVDGSTVVPPRLFPECERMKAWQWENKTRGMRVERIEAAMRGEFDGVQIKARLKEEEIEDFTPRLWKTAKVDVMSGVDFRALGNLKVWVVAKMVGPDCAGPMPCQQTFGSTGAAMRRWERFVSGKGLQNYAKKRNDARFPHSVSRMSCYLNMGVVSIFPLVSTVLSTKSVKMSDEILKWREGSYLHCMYNRDYKGSVNVPNWVKASFVSDGSAGDNGKLAERLENCSSVCPVWNSMQSYLLHTGELHNNVRMTWGRQAVSWLRTGGYSVPASLSTLCRLNDRYALDGYGPPSYGGVLWCFGFGDKPGNDGGLKEKRSGGYKMREGDFKEARGRLEGSGGGGGGGLEGWLGGAGGKVGGKKRTVGEMLKKEDV
;
A
#
# COMPACT_ATOMS: atom_id res chain seq x y z
N MET A 1 22.55 8.04 -39.58
CA MET A 1 23.47 7.01 -39.06
C MET A 1 22.84 6.44 -37.78
N SER A 2 21.74 5.68 -37.86
CA SER A 2 21.72 4.22 -38.09
C SER A 2 22.65 3.45 -37.14
N GLY A 3 22.25 3.36 -35.87
CA GLY A 3 22.73 2.37 -34.91
C GLY A 3 21.51 1.59 -34.44
N SER A 4 21.41 0.35 -34.90
CA SER A 4 20.32 -0.61 -34.69
C SER A 4 20.12 -0.91 -33.20
N SER A 5 18.87 -0.80 -32.73
CA SER A 5 18.41 -1.25 -31.41
C SER A 5 18.17 -2.77 -31.40
N SER A 6 19.16 -3.55 -31.79
CA SER A 6 19.06 -5.02 -31.94
C SER A 6 19.85 -5.76 -30.86
N CYS A 7 19.64 -5.43 -29.57
CA CYS A 7 20.29 -6.14 -28.46
C CYS A 7 19.36 -6.43 -27.27
N LEU A 8 18.04 -6.50 -27.47
CA LEU A 8 17.11 -6.95 -26.43
C LEU A 8 16.28 -8.19 -26.81
N GLU A 9 16.48 -8.76 -28.01
CA GLU A 9 15.69 -9.90 -28.50
C GLU A 9 16.45 -11.23 -28.60
N ASP A 10 17.77 -11.28 -28.36
CA ASP A 10 18.59 -12.52 -28.49
C ASP A 10 18.93 -13.21 -27.16
N MET A 11 18.14 -13.01 -26.10
CA MET A 11 18.24 -13.84 -24.90
C MET A 11 16.97 -14.63 -24.72
N GLY A 12 16.95 -15.82 -25.33
CA GLY A 12 15.97 -16.89 -25.11
C GLY A 12 15.94 -17.34 -23.66
N VAL A 13 15.36 -16.53 -22.79
CA VAL A 13 15.09 -16.86 -21.40
C VAL A 13 13.58 -16.98 -21.26
N SER A 14 13.08 -18.20 -21.23
CA SER A 14 11.74 -18.50 -20.70
C SER A 14 11.74 -18.14 -19.21
N ARG A 15 11.42 -16.88 -18.93
CA ARG A 15 11.39 -16.29 -17.59
C ARG A 15 10.08 -16.67 -16.90
N THR A 16 10.01 -17.84 -16.28
CA THR A 16 8.94 -18.08 -15.31
C THR A 16 9.39 -17.60 -13.93
N PHE A 17 9.31 -16.29 -13.72
CA PHE A 17 9.43 -15.67 -12.39
C PHE A 17 8.01 -15.51 -11.82
N PHE A 18 7.70 -16.18 -10.70
CA PHE A 18 6.45 -15.92 -9.98
C PHE A 18 6.67 -14.81 -8.98
N LEU A 19 6.41 -13.56 -9.37
CA LEU A 19 6.30 -12.45 -8.42
C LEU A 19 4.99 -12.64 -7.63
N LEU A 20 5.08 -13.09 -6.37
CA LEU A 20 3.92 -13.30 -5.49
C LEU A 20 3.31 -11.99 -4.96
N LYS A 21 3.80 -10.80 -5.38
CA LYS A 21 3.10 -9.54 -5.15
C LYS A 21 1.84 -9.46 -5.99
N GLY A 22 0.71 -9.24 -5.34
CA GLY A 22 -0.53 -8.95 -6.04
C GLY A 22 -1.28 -10.18 -6.54
N LEU A 23 -1.00 -11.38 -6.01
CA LEU A 23 -1.96 -12.49 -6.06
C LEU A 23 -3.15 -12.15 -5.16
N ASN A 24 -3.95 -11.20 -5.63
CA ASN A 24 -5.34 -11.06 -5.24
C ASN A 24 -6.12 -12.06 -6.12
N THR A 25 -5.81 -13.34 -5.97
CA THR A 25 -6.48 -14.38 -6.76
C THR A 25 -7.86 -14.61 -6.17
N THR A 26 -8.85 -14.78 -7.04
CA THR A 26 -10.13 -15.42 -6.65
C THR A 26 -9.95 -16.87 -6.20
N LEU A 27 -8.77 -17.47 -6.46
CA LEU A 27 -8.40 -18.77 -5.93
C LEU A 27 -8.20 -18.69 -4.41
N PRO A 28 -8.80 -19.63 -3.64
CA PRO A 28 -8.48 -19.78 -2.22
C PRO A 28 -6.97 -19.91 -2.02
N HIS A 29 -6.40 -19.34 -0.94
CA HIS A 29 -4.96 -19.42 -0.67
C HIS A 29 -4.41 -20.86 -0.68
N ASN A 30 -5.23 -21.84 -0.30
CA ASN A 30 -4.89 -23.26 -0.36
C ASN A 30 -4.69 -23.76 -1.80
N ALA A 31 -5.45 -23.23 -2.77
CA ALA A 31 -5.28 -23.55 -4.18
C ALA A 31 -3.99 -22.94 -4.74
N VAL A 32 -3.62 -21.71 -4.36
CA VAL A 32 -2.33 -21.10 -4.74
C VAL A 32 -1.16 -21.93 -4.20
N VAL A 33 -1.18 -22.28 -2.91
CA VAL A 33 -0.14 -23.11 -2.29
C VAL A 33 -0.08 -24.50 -2.92
N ALA A 34 -1.20 -25.18 -3.13
CA ALA A 34 -1.23 -26.49 -3.77
C ALA A 34 -0.69 -26.47 -5.20
N SER A 35 -0.96 -25.40 -5.94
CA SER A 35 -0.46 -25.20 -7.29
C SER A 35 1.06 -24.98 -7.32
N LEU A 36 1.59 -24.18 -6.38
CA LEU A 36 3.02 -23.96 -6.25
C LEU A 36 3.76 -25.23 -5.77
N ILE A 37 3.14 -26.03 -4.90
CA ILE A 37 3.65 -27.35 -4.52
C ILE A 37 3.75 -28.26 -5.75
N GLU A 38 2.72 -28.29 -6.60
CA GLU A 38 2.73 -29.06 -7.86
C GLU A 38 3.89 -28.64 -8.77
N LEU A 39 4.15 -27.34 -8.90
CA LEU A 39 5.30 -26.83 -9.67
C LEU A 39 6.63 -27.35 -9.14
N CYS A 40 6.81 -27.38 -7.83
CA CYS A 40 8.05 -27.86 -7.23
C CYS A 40 8.28 -29.36 -7.46
N PHE A 41 7.23 -30.16 -7.64
CA PHE A 41 7.37 -31.55 -8.08
C PHE A 41 7.83 -31.68 -9.54
N LYS A 42 7.71 -30.62 -10.34
CA LYS A 42 8.21 -30.54 -11.74
C LYS A 42 9.65 -29.99 -11.85
N GLY A 43 10.43 -29.99 -10.76
CA GLY A 43 11.87 -29.67 -10.83
C GLY A 43 12.24 -28.18 -10.72
N VAL A 44 11.39 -27.34 -10.09
CA VAL A 44 11.75 -25.93 -9.81
C VAL A 44 12.99 -25.87 -8.88
N PRO A 45 14.09 -25.20 -9.28
CA PRO A 45 15.31 -25.16 -8.49
C PRO A 45 15.22 -24.23 -7.27
N PHE A 46 14.40 -23.17 -7.34
CA PHE A 46 14.09 -22.25 -6.23
C PHE A 46 12.86 -21.40 -6.59
N VAL A 47 12.24 -20.80 -5.58
CA VAL A 47 11.16 -19.82 -5.73
C VAL A 47 11.63 -18.46 -5.22
N VAL A 48 11.34 -17.38 -5.94
CA VAL A 48 11.57 -16.01 -5.48
C VAL A 48 10.24 -15.35 -5.16
N THR A 49 10.12 -14.69 -4.01
CA THR A 49 8.93 -13.99 -3.56
C THR A 49 9.29 -12.61 -3.03
N ASP A 50 8.34 -11.67 -3.02
CA ASP A 50 8.47 -10.49 -2.16
C ASP A 50 8.56 -10.92 -0.68
N GLU A 51 9.27 -10.12 0.13
CA GLU A 51 9.18 -10.20 1.59
C GLU A 51 7.77 -9.77 2.03
N ALA A 52 7.04 -10.71 2.60
CA ALA A 52 5.74 -10.47 3.17
C ALA A 52 5.89 -10.14 4.67
N PHE A 53 5.26 -9.05 5.11
CA PHE A 53 5.37 -8.56 6.49
C PHE A 53 4.14 -8.86 7.35
N VAL A 54 2.99 -9.12 6.70
CA VAL A 54 1.69 -9.25 7.35
C VAL A 54 0.82 -10.27 6.63
N ASP A 55 -0.20 -10.76 7.31
CA ASP A 55 -1.16 -11.70 6.76
C ASP A 55 -2.16 -11.02 5.81
N PRO A 56 -2.67 -11.75 4.82
CA PRO A 56 -2.46 -13.19 4.59
C PRO A 56 -1.16 -13.56 3.86
N TYR A 57 -0.43 -12.57 3.33
CA TYR A 57 0.74 -12.81 2.48
C TYR A 57 1.87 -13.52 3.24
N LEU A 58 2.12 -13.13 4.50
CA LEU A 58 3.13 -13.75 5.35
C LEU A 58 2.83 -15.24 5.57
N GLY A 59 1.62 -15.58 6.01
CA GLY A 59 1.19 -16.97 6.15
C GLY A 59 1.23 -17.77 4.84
N ILE A 60 1.04 -17.13 3.67
CA ILE A 60 1.22 -17.79 2.37
C ILE A 60 2.70 -18.15 2.16
N VAL A 61 3.62 -17.18 2.29
CA VAL A 61 5.05 -17.41 2.07
C VAL A 61 5.60 -18.46 3.05
N GLU A 62 5.18 -18.43 4.32
CA GLU A 62 5.59 -19.42 5.31
C GLU A 62 5.03 -20.82 5.05
N ARG A 63 3.85 -20.92 4.43
CA ARG A 63 3.37 -22.21 3.93
C ARG A 63 4.23 -22.70 2.76
N LEU A 64 4.65 -21.82 1.86
CA LEU A 64 5.56 -22.21 0.78
C LEU A 64 6.88 -22.73 1.34
N GLU A 65 7.53 -21.99 2.23
CA GLU A 65 8.78 -22.42 2.87
C GLU A 65 8.68 -23.77 3.60
N ARG A 66 7.54 -24.04 4.24
CA ARG A 66 7.31 -25.32 4.92
C ARG A 66 7.02 -26.50 3.99
N ASN A 67 6.42 -26.26 2.83
CA ASN A 67 5.92 -27.33 1.96
C ASN A 67 6.77 -27.56 0.71
N LEU A 68 7.56 -26.57 0.28
CA LEU A 68 8.41 -26.69 -0.90
C LEU A 68 9.75 -27.34 -0.54
N LYS A 69 10.22 -28.25 -1.41
CA LYS A 69 11.53 -28.90 -1.26
C LYS A 69 12.69 -28.05 -1.78
N CYS A 70 12.41 -27.04 -2.60
CA CYS A 70 13.40 -26.11 -3.13
C CYS A 70 13.52 -24.85 -2.25
N PRO A 71 14.65 -24.13 -2.27
CA PRO A 71 14.80 -22.87 -1.56
C PRO A 71 13.73 -21.84 -1.95
N VAL A 72 13.23 -21.10 -0.96
CA VAL A 72 12.37 -19.93 -1.16
C VAL A 72 13.15 -18.68 -0.76
N ILE A 73 13.39 -17.79 -1.71
CA ILE A 73 14.17 -16.56 -1.55
C ILE A 73 13.19 -15.39 -1.45
N ARG A 74 13.22 -14.69 -0.31
CA ARG A 74 12.42 -13.48 -0.10
C ARG A 74 13.21 -12.23 -0.49
N VAL A 75 12.57 -11.30 -1.20
CA VAL A 75 13.15 -10.04 -1.64
C VAL A 75 12.31 -8.89 -1.12
N ASP A 76 12.89 -8.01 -0.30
CA ASP A 76 12.18 -6.82 0.15
C ASP A 76 12.12 -5.77 -0.97
N GLY A 77 10.98 -5.73 -1.65
CA GLY A 77 10.62 -4.69 -2.61
C GLY A 77 9.75 -3.58 -2.02
N SER A 78 9.63 -3.50 -0.70
CA SER A 78 8.69 -2.62 0.01
C SER A 78 9.41 -1.52 0.80
N THR A 79 10.64 -1.74 1.27
CA THR A 79 11.44 -0.74 2.00
C THR A 79 12.69 -0.33 1.20
N VAL A 80 13.26 0.83 1.52
CA VAL A 80 14.57 1.20 0.97
C VAL A 80 15.67 0.40 1.66
N VAL A 81 15.58 0.26 2.99
CA VAL A 81 16.50 -0.52 3.80
C VAL A 81 15.74 -1.69 4.44
N PRO A 82 16.02 -2.94 4.02
CA PRO A 82 15.30 -4.10 4.53
C PRO A 82 15.51 -4.29 6.04
N PRO A 83 14.45 -4.36 6.85
CA PRO A 83 14.58 -4.54 8.30
C PRO A 83 15.27 -5.87 8.64
N ARG A 84 15.13 -6.91 7.79
CA ARG A 84 15.78 -8.23 7.96
C ARG A 84 17.29 -8.16 8.16
N LEU A 85 17.95 -7.13 7.63
CA LEU A 85 19.40 -6.93 7.77
C LEU A 85 19.82 -6.54 9.20
N PHE A 86 18.87 -6.20 10.08
CA PHE A 86 19.12 -5.64 11.41
C PHE A 86 18.25 -6.31 12.50
N PRO A 87 18.40 -7.62 12.76
CA PRO A 87 17.63 -8.33 13.79
C PRO A 87 17.77 -7.73 15.19
N GLU A 88 18.90 -7.10 15.50
CA GLU A 88 19.14 -6.41 16.76
C GLU A 88 18.30 -5.14 16.95
N CYS A 89 17.65 -4.66 15.89
CA CYS A 89 16.83 -3.45 15.90
C CYS A 89 15.33 -3.72 16.17
N GLU A 90 14.93 -4.95 16.52
CA GLU A 90 13.52 -5.38 16.68
C GLU A 90 12.67 -4.47 17.57
N ARG A 91 13.26 -3.82 18.58
CA ARG A 91 12.56 -2.93 19.54
C ARG A 91 12.77 -1.45 19.28
N MET A 92 13.40 -1.08 18.18
CA MET A 92 13.66 0.33 17.87
C MET A 92 12.36 1.08 17.55
N LYS A 93 12.27 2.30 18.06
CA LYS A 93 11.25 3.26 17.64
C LYS A 93 11.54 3.73 16.20
N ALA A 94 10.50 4.17 15.50
CA ALA A 94 10.60 4.65 14.12
C ALA A 94 11.73 5.68 13.88
N TRP A 95 11.95 6.63 14.79
CA TRP A 95 13.02 7.62 14.67
C TRP A 95 14.42 7.03 14.91
N GLN A 96 14.55 6.01 15.77
CA GLN A 96 15.81 5.30 15.98
C GLN A 96 16.16 4.52 14.72
N TRP A 97 15.18 3.86 14.12
CA TRP A 97 15.30 3.17 12.85
C TRP A 97 15.73 4.11 11.72
N GLU A 98 15.04 5.25 11.55
CA GLU A 98 15.36 6.26 10.55
C GLU A 98 16.83 6.71 10.64
N ASN A 99 17.29 7.02 11.85
CA ASN A 99 18.65 7.47 12.12
C ASN A 99 19.68 6.37 11.86
N LYS A 100 19.46 5.16 12.37
CA LYS A 100 20.35 4.00 12.22
C LYS A 100 20.59 3.66 10.75
N THR A 101 19.58 3.81 9.90
CA THR A 101 19.60 3.39 8.50
C THR A 101 19.93 4.51 7.52
N ARG A 102 20.22 5.73 7.99
CA ARG A 102 20.40 6.92 7.14
C ARG A 102 21.49 6.76 6.08
N GLY A 103 22.67 6.25 6.44
CA GLY A 103 23.79 6.08 5.51
C GLY A 103 23.47 5.07 4.41
N MET A 104 23.08 3.86 4.80
CA MET A 104 22.70 2.79 3.87
C MET A 104 21.54 3.18 2.95
N ARG A 105 20.60 4.00 3.43
CA ARG A 105 19.48 4.49 2.62
C ARG A 105 19.97 5.31 1.43
N VAL A 106 20.93 6.21 1.63
CA VAL A 106 21.47 7.05 0.55
C VAL A 106 22.15 6.18 -0.50
N GLU A 107 23.05 5.30 -0.08
CA GLU A 107 23.78 4.37 -0.95
C GLU A 107 22.82 3.52 -1.80
N ARG A 108 21.81 2.91 -1.17
CA ARG A 108 20.83 2.05 -1.86
C ARG A 108 19.96 2.82 -2.84
N ILE A 109 19.59 4.06 -2.53
CA ILE A 109 18.83 4.91 -3.46
C ILE A 109 19.68 5.24 -4.67
N GLU A 110 20.92 5.67 -4.45
CA GLU A 110 21.82 6.02 -5.54
C GLU A 110 22.10 4.82 -6.45
N ALA A 111 22.40 3.66 -5.88
CA ALA A 111 22.57 2.41 -6.62
C ALA A 111 21.31 2.08 -7.43
N ALA A 112 20.11 2.17 -6.83
CA ALA A 112 18.85 1.94 -7.53
C ALA A 112 18.62 2.93 -8.67
N MET A 113 18.97 4.21 -8.50
CA MET A 113 18.80 5.24 -9.53
C MET A 113 19.81 5.11 -10.68
N ARG A 114 21.00 4.54 -10.44
CA ARG A 114 21.98 4.22 -11.48
C ARG A 114 21.74 2.88 -12.18
N GLY A 115 20.78 2.08 -11.71
CA GLY A 115 20.56 0.71 -12.18
C GLY A 115 21.63 -0.27 -11.68
N GLU A 116 22.41 0.12 -10.69
CA GLU A 116 23.50 -0.64 -10.05
C GLU A 116 23.02 -1.35 -8.78
N PHE A 117 21.72 -1.58 -8.64
CA PHE A 117 21.22 -2.23 -7.43
C PHE A 117 21.74 -3.67 -7.39
N ASP A 118 22.57 -3.97 -6.39
CA ASP A 118 23.13 -5.30 -6.09
C ASP A 118 22.00 -6.27 -5.70
N GLY A 119 21.24 -6.70 -6.69
CA GLY A 119 20.42 -7.89 -6.60
C GLY A 119 21.32 -9.11 -6.67
N VAL A 120 21.01 -10.13 -5.86
CA VAL A 120 21.65 -11.44 -5.98
C VAL A 120 21.50 -11.92 -7.42
N GLN A 121 22.63 -12.05 -8.13
CA GLN A 121 22.66 -12.59 -9.48
C GLN A 121 22.55 -14.11 -9.40
N ILE A 122 21.32 -14.62 -9.58
CA ILE A 122 21.08 -16.07 -9.58
C ILE A 122 21.26 -16.60 -11.00
N LYS A 123 22.33 -17.37 -11.23
CA LYS A 123 22.51 -18.15 -12.47
C LYS A 123 21.82 -19.51 -12.31
N ALA A 124 20.71 -19.71 -13.01
CA ALA A 124 20.02 -21.00 -13.08
C ALA A 124 20.23 -21.62 -14.47
N ARG A 125 20.57 -22.92 -14.53
CA ARG A 125 20.62 -23.68 -15.78
C ARG A 125 19.27 -24.38 -15.96
N LEU A 126 18.46 -23.92 -16.90
CA LEU A 126 17.27 -24.65 -17.33
C LEU A 126 17.71 -25.77 -18.27
N LYS A 127 17.15 -26.98 -18.12
CA LYS A 127 17.31 -28.03 -19.13
C LYS A 127 16.31 -27.74 -20.25
N GLU A 128 16.80 -27.53 -21.47
CA GLU A 128 15.98 -27.17 -22.64
C GLU A 128 14.92 -28.23 -23.00
N GLU A 129 15.15 -29.49 -22.61
CA GLU A 129 14.29 -30.64 -22.90
C GLU A 129 13.06 -30.76 -21.96
N GLU A 130 12.99 -29.97 -20.89
CA GLU A 130 11.92 -30.03 -19.86
C GLU A 130 11.02 -28.76 -19.84
N ILE A 131 10.94 -28.02 -20.96
CA ILE A 131 9.95 -26.93 -21.11
C ILE A 131 8.58 -27.54 -21.44
N GLU A 132 8.09 -28.45 -20.61
CA GLU A 132 6.68 -28.83 -20.62
C GLU A 132 5.83 -27.65 -20.13
N ASP A 133 4.55 -27.64 -20.52
CA ASP A 133 3.54 -26.71 -20.00
C ASP A 133 3.51 -26.77 -18.46
N PHE A 134 4.20 -25.79 -17.88
CA PHE A 134 4.47 -25.69 -16.46
C PHE A 134 3.22 -25.25 -15.68
N THR A 135 2.11 -24.92 -16.35
CA THR A 135 0.89 -24.46 -15.67
C THR A 135 0.39 -25.54 -14.70
N PRO A 136 0.22 -25.23 -13.39
CA PRO A 136 -0.33 -26.17 -12.42
C PRO A 136 -1.70 -26.69 -12.86
N ARG A 137 -2.01 -27.97 -12.63
CA ARG A 137 -3.31 -28.58 -12.96
C ARG A 137 -4.46 -27.78 -12.36
N LEU A 138 -4.32 -27.34 -11.11
CA LEU A 138 -5.33 -26.53 -10.41
C LEU A 138 -5.59 -25.17 -11.08
N TRP A 139 -4.64 -24.65 -11.85
CA TRP A 139 -4.81 -23.41 -12.62
C TRP A 139 -5.48 -23.66 -13.97
N LYS A 140 -5.40 -24.89 -14.50
CA LYS A 140 -6.12 -25.31 -15.72
C LYS A 140 -7.58 -25.66 -15.47
N THR A 141 -7.93 -26.10 -14.26
CA THR A 141 -9.26 -26.59 -13.91
C THR A 141 -9.97 -25.74 -12.85
N ALA A 142 -9.67 -24.44 -12.75
CA ALA A 142 -10.42 -23.56 -11.84
C ALA A 142 -11.92 -23.65 -12.16
N LYS A 143 -12.75 -23.97 -11.15
CA LYS A 143 -14.19 -24.27 -11.32
C LYS A 143 -15.03 -23.12 -11.90
N VAL A 144 -14.44 -21.93 -12.06
CA VAL A 144 -14.95 -20.85 -12.90
C VAL A 144 -13.73 -20.16 -13.50
N ASP A 145 -13.37 -20.51 -14.74
CA ASP A 145 -12.35 -19.76 -15.47
C ASP A 145 -12.98 -18.48 -16.03
N VAL A 146 -13.14 -17.48 -15.17
CA VAL A 146 -13.60 -16.14 -15.56
C VAL A 146 -12.60 -15.43 -16.48
N MET A 147 -11.40 -15.97 -16.66
CA MET A 147 -10.27 -15.31 -17.33
C MET A 147 -9.96 -15.93 -18.72
N SER A 148 -10.39 -17.18 -18.98
CA SER A 148 -10.20 -17.83 -20.28
C SER A 148 -10.91 -17.09 -21.39
N GLY A 149 -10.17 -16.87 -22.48
CA GLY A 149 -10.66 -16.14 -23.66
C GLY A 149 -10.86 -14.63 -23.44
N VAL A 150 -10.48 -14.09 -22.28
CA VAL A 150 -10.57 -12.64 -22.03
C VAL A 150 -9.32 -11.95 -22.55
N ASP A 151 -9.48 -11.21 -23.65
CA ASP A 151 -8.48 -10.22 -24.04
C ASP A 151 -8.61 -8.98 -23.14
N PHE A 152 -7.79 -8.91 -22.08
CA PHE A 152 -7.74 -7.76 -21.17
C PHE A 152 -7.41 -6.44 -21.89
N ARG A 153 -6.75 -6.49 -23.06
CA ARG A 153 -6.44 -5.29 -23.85
C ARG A 153 -7.66 -4.80 -24.64
N ALA A 154 -8.60 -5.70 -24.98
CA ALA A 154 -9.87 -5.37 -25.62
C ALA A 154 -10.95 -4.89 -24.64
N LEU A 155 -10.73 -5.03 -23.32
CA LEU A 155 -11.68 -4.53 -22.32
C LEU A 155 -11.66 -3.00 -22.26
N GLY A 156 -12.75 -2.36 -22.68
CA GLY A 156 -12.91 -0.91 -22.58
C GLY A 156 -12.89 -0.38 -21.13
N ASN A 157 -13.37 -1.16 -20.16
CA ASN A 157 -13.31 -0.81 -18.74
C ASN A 157 -13.22 -2.04 -17.83
N LEU A 158 -12.03 -2.30 -17.30
CA LEU A 158 -11.75 -3.41 -16.39
C LEU A 158 -12.60 -3.39 -15.11
N LYS A 159 -12.95 -2.20 -14.57
CA LYS A 159 -13.74 -2.11 -13.32
C LYS A 159 -15.17 -2.58 -13.55
N VAL A 160 -15.78 -2.16 -14.66
CA VAL A 160 -17.13 -2.62 -15.05
C VAL A 160 -17.13 -4.12 -15.26
N TRP A 161 -16.10 -4.64 -15.94
CA TRP A 161 -15.94 -6.07 -16.15
C TRP A 161 -15.83 -6.84 -14.82
N VAL A 162 -14.99 -6.37 -13.87
CA VAL A 162 -14.85 -6.98 -12.53
C VAL A 162 -16.19 -7.01 -11.79
N VAL A 163 -16.94 -5.91 -11.80
CA VAL A 163 -18.27 -5.87 -11.16
C VAL A 163 -19.21 -6.90 -11.80
N ALA A 164 -19.28 -6.93 -13.13
CA ALA A 164 -20.17 -7.82 -13.86
C ALA A 164 -19.82 -9.31 -13.71
N LYS A 165 -18.53 -9.65 -13.56
CA LYS A 165 -18.03 -11.04 -13.62
C LYS A 165 -17.61 -11.63 -12.29
N MET A 166 -17.12 -10.82 -11.36
CA MET A 166 -16.54 -11.28 -10.10
C MET A 166 -17.40 -10.96 -8.89
N VAL A 167 -18.15 -9.86 -8.94
CA VAL A 167 -18.92 -9.37 -7.80
C VAL A 167 -20.31 -10.00 -7.83
N GLY A 168 -20.95 -10.10 -9.01
CA GLY A 168 -22.32 -10.63 -9.11
C GLY A 168 -23.35 -9.66 -8.51
N PRO A 169 -24.65 -9.80 -8.83
CA PRO A 169 -25.68 -8.84 -8.42
C PRO A 169 -25.90 -8.76 -6.89
N ASP A 170 -25.55 -9.81 -6.14
CA ASP A 170 -25.81 -9.93 -4.69
C ASP A 170 -24.58 -9.70 -3.80
N CYS A 171 -23.44 -9.26 -4.34
CA CYS A 171 -22.25 -9.04 -3.52
C CYS A 171 -22.37 -7.81 -2.62
N ALA A 172 -22.33 -8.03 -1.31
CA ALA A 172 -22.12 -6.99 -0.30
C ALA A 172 -20.63 -6.57 -0.15
N GLY A 173 -19.83 -6.73 -1.22
CA GLY A 173 -18.40 -6.44 -1.23
C GLY A 173 -18.08 -4.97 -1.52
N PRO A 174 -16.87 -4.48 -1.17
CA PRO A 174 -16.41 -3.16 -1.58
C PRO A 174 -16.40 -3.04 -3.12
N MET A 175 -16.93 -1.94 -3.63
CA MET A 175 -16.94 -1.66 -5.06
C MET A 175 -15.60 -1.08 -5.54
N PRO A 176 -15.20 -1.29 -6.81
CA PRO A 176 -13.99 -0.66 -7.34
C PRO A 176 -14.03 0.87 -7.23
N CYS A 177 -13.01 1.46 -6.60
CA CYS A 177 -12.92 2.91 -6.43
C CYS A 177 -12.71 3.61 -7.77
N GLN A 178 -13.61 4.51 -8.17
CA GLN A 178 -13.62 5.08 -9.52
C GLN A 178 -12.41 5.98 -9.80
N GLN A 179 -11.95 6.72 -8.80
CA GLN A 179 -10.89 7.72 -8.92
C GLN A 179 -9.44 7.16 -8.92
N THR A 180 -9.27 5.86 -8.68
CA THR A 180 -7.95 5.22 -8.54
C THR A 180 -7.76 4.15 -9.61
N PHE A 181 -6.62 4.18 -10.31
CA PHE A 181 -6.30 3.26 -11.41
C PHE A 181 -5.03 2.49 -11.05
N GLY A 182 -5.14 1.16 -10.96
CA GLY A 182 -4.11 0.29 -10.37
C GLY A 182 -2.86 0.02 -11.21
N SER A 183 -2.50 0.89 -12.16
CA SER A 183 -1.31 0.69 -13.02
C SER A 183 -0.13 1.56 -12.60
N THR A 184 1.09 1.07 -12.85
CA THR A 184 2.34 1.83 -12.63
C THR A 184 2.30 3.19 -13.33
N GLY A 185 1.84 3.23 -14.58
CA GLY A 185 1.73 4.48 -15.34
C GLY A 185 0.76 5.50 -14.71
N ALA A 186 -0.38 5.04 -14.18
CA ALA A 186 -1.32 5.93 -13.49
C ALA A 186 -0.76 6.43 -12.15
N ALA A 187 -0.09 5.56 -11.42
CA ALA A 187 0.58 5.89 -10.16
C ALA A 187 1.69 6.93 -10.37
N MET A 188 2.55 6.75 -11.36
CA MET A 188 3.64 7.69 -11.67
C MET A 188 3.11 9.03 -12.18
N ARG A 189 2.10 9.07 -13.06
CA ARG A 189 1.45 10.33 -13.44
C ARG A 189 0.84 11.08 -12.26
N ARG A 190 0.26 10.36 -11.30
CA ARG A 190 -0.24 10.96 -10.05
C ARG A 190 0.91 11.58 -9.26
N TRP A 191 2.00 10.84 -9.06
CA TRP A 191 3.18 11.32 -8.37
C TRP A 191 3.77 12.56 -9.03
N GLU A 192 4.00 12.53 -10.34
CA GLU A 192 4.54 13.64 -11.12
C GLU A 192 3.65 14.88 -11.06
N ARG A 193 2.33 14.72 -11.10
CA ARG A 193 1.38 15.83 -10.93
C ARG A 193 1.45 16.43 -9.53
N PHE A 194 1.58 15.60 -8.50
CA PHE A 194 1.76 16.08 -7.13
C PHE A 194 3.07 16.86 -6.98
N VAL A 195 4.17 16.38 -7.55
CA VAL A 195 5.48 17.04 -7.49
C VAL A 195 5.48 18.35 -8.29
N SER A 196 5.09 18.31 -9.56
CA SER A 196 5.06 19.49 -10.44
C SER A 196 4.05 20.54 -10.00
N GLY A 197 2.92 20.13 -9.40
CA GLY A 197 1.90 20.99 -8.79
C GLY A 197 2.29 21.63 -7.46
N LYS A 198 3.59 21.68 -7.13
CA LYS A 198 4.14 22.18 -5.86
C LYS A 198 3.64 21.44 -4.61
N GLY A 199 3.23 20.18 -4.75
CA GLY A 199 2.68 19.37 -3.67
C GLY A 199 3.69 19.09 -2.57
N LEU A 200 4.95 18.77 -2.92
CA LEU A 200 6.02 18.53 -1.94
C LEU A 200 6.39 19.79 -1.15
N GLN A 201 6.42 20.95 -1.79
CA GLN A 201 6.73 22.24 -1.17
C GLN A 201 5.62 22.65 -0.20
N ASN A 202 4.36 22.40 -0.57
CA ASN A 202 3.21 22.76 0.25
C ASN A 202 2.78 21.67 1.23
N TYR A 203 3.40 20.48 1.20
CA TYR A 203 2.94 19.30 1.91
C TYR A 203 2.80 19.57 3.41
N ALA A 204 3.83 20.10 4.06
CA ALA A 204 3.81 20.40 5.50
C ALA A 204 2.64 21.31 5.91
N LYS A 205 2.35 22.33 5.10
CA LYS A 205 1.30 23.33 5.35
C LYS A 205 -0.11 22.76 5.09
N LYS A 206 -0.28 21.97 4.03
CA LYS A 206 -1.61 21.58 3.53
C LYS A 206 -2.06 20.17 3.92
N ARG A 207 -1.15 19.25 4.24
CA ARG A 207 -1.41 17.82 4.53
C ARG A 207 -2.42 17.53 5.64
N ASN A 208 -2.81 18.53 6.41
CA ASN A 208 -3.71 18.39 7.53
C ASN A 208 -5.16 18.73 7.14
N ASP A 209 -5.42 19.13 5.89
CA ASP A 209 -6.71 19.57 5.40
C ASP A 209 -7.37 18.65 4.38
N ALA A 210 -8.17 17.73 4.91
CA ALA A 210 -8.86 16.71 4.13
C ALA A 210 -9.98 17.24 3.22
N ARG A 211 -10.37 18.53 3.34
CA ARG A 211 -11.22 19.20 2.34
C ARG A 211 -10.56 19.25 0.95
N PHE A 212 -9.22 19.23 0.92
CA PHE A 212 -8.40 19.26 -0.27
C PHE A 212 -7.65 17.92 -0.42
N PRO A 213 -8.32 16.87 -0.93
CA PRO A 213 -7.76 15.52 -0.92
C PRO A 213 -6.51 15.36 -1.80
N HIS A 214 -6.31 16.22 -2.79
CA HIS A 214 -5.10 16.25 -3.63
C HIS A 214 -3.93 17.05 -3.02
N SER A 215 -4.06 17.55 -1.80
CA SER A 215 -2.97 18.21 -1.06
C SER A 215 -1.93 17.24 -0.48
N VAL A 216 -2.21 15.94 -0.57
CA VAL A 216 -1.30 14.83 -0.23
C VAL A 216 -1.02 13.99 -1.47
N SER A 217 0.04 13.17 -1.44
CA SER A 217 0.49 12.41 -2.62
C SER A 217 -0.49 11.32 -3.07
N ARG A 218 -1.25 10.76 -2.11
CA ARG A 218 -2.16 9.61 -2.30
C ARG A 218 -1.45 8.42 -2.96
N MET A 219 -0.20 8.20 -2.61
CA MET A 219 0.63 7.09 -3.14
C MET A 219 0.58 5.83 -2.28
N SER A 220 -0.13 5.83 -1.14
CA SER A 220 -0.10 4.72 -0.17
C SER A 220 -0.55 3.40 -0.76
N CYS A 221 -1.68 3.37 -1.50
CA CYS A 221 -2.17 2.15 -2.13
C CYS A 221 -1.18 1.59 -3.16
N TYR A 222 -0.55 2.47 -3.95
CA TYR A 222 0.40 2.05 -4.98
C TYR A 222 1.68 1.47 -4.37
N LEU A 223 2.17 2.09 -3.30
CA LEU A 223 3.31 1.60 -2.53
C LEU A 223 2.99 0.32 -1.77
N ASN A 224 1.78 0.16 -1.26
CA ASN A 224 1.33 -1.02 -0.51
C ASN A 224 1.18 -2.23 -1.44
N MET A 225 0.57 -2.03 -2.60
CA MET A 225 0.43 -3.07 -3.62
C MET A 225 1.74 -3.34 -4.38
N GLY A 226 2.75 -2.47 -4.22
CA GLY A 226 4.03 -2.54 -4.92
C GLY A 226 3.95 -2.38 -6.44
N VAL A 227 2.91 -1.70 -6.94
CA VAL A 227 2.80 -1.35 -8.37
C VAL A 227 3.76 -0.23 -8.77
N VAL A 228 4.36 0.45 -7.78
CA VAL A 228 5.46 1.39 -7.97
C VAL A 228 6.59 1.10 -6.99
N SER A 229 7.82 1.28 -7.47
CA SER A 229 9.01 1.23 -6.63
C SER A 229 9.05 2.42 -5.68
N ILE A 230 9.51 2.19 -4.45
CA ILE A 230 9.70 3.23 -3.44
C ILE A 230 10.89 4.15 -3.78
N PHE A 231 11.90 3.64 -4.49
CA PHE A 231 13.17 4.33 -4.71
C PHE A 231 13.04 5.65 -5.49
N PRO A 232 12.31 5.75 -6.63
CA PRO A 232 12.14 7.01 -7.34
C PRO A 232 11.40 8.08 -6.51
N LEU A 233 10.42 7.65 -5.72
CA LEU A 233 9.65 8.54 -4.84
C LEU A 233 10.55 9.12 -3.75
N VAL A 234 11.31 8.27 -3.06
CA VAL A 234 12.21 8.72 -1.99
C VAL A 234 13.34 9.58 -2.56
N SER A 235 13.92 9.22 -3.71
CA SER A 235 14.91 10.04 -4.41
C SER A 235 14.38 11.46 -4.69
N THR A 236 13.14 11.57 -5.17
CA THR A 236 12.47 12.87 -5.40
C THR A 236 12.24 13.63 -4.09
N VAL A 237 11.80 12.94 -3.02
CA VAL A 237 11.56 13.57 -1.71
C VAL A 237 12.84 14.12 -1.09
N LEU A 238 13.95 13.38 -1.18
CA LEU A 238 15.23 13.80 -0.64
C LEU A 238 15.86 14.94 -1.45
N SER A 239 15.83 14.86 -2.78
CA SER A 239 16.36 15.93 -3.66
C SER A 239 15.60 17.25 -3.51
N THR A 240 14.29 17.20 -3.26
CA THR A 240 13.47 18.40 -2.98
C THR A 240 13.53 18.86 -1.52
N LYS A 241 14.27 18.15 -0.66
CA LYS A 241 14.44 18.46 0.77
C LYS A 241 13.10 18.62 1.51
N SER A 242 12.06 17.86 1.12
CA SER A 242 10.75 17.94 1.75
C SER A 242 10.74 17.19 3.10
N VAL A 243 11.20 17.87 4.16
CA VAL A 243 11.39 17.30 5.51
C VAL A 243 10.14 16.56 5.99
N LYS A 244 8.96 17.17 5.86
CA LYS A 244 7.73 16.55 6.36
C LYS A 244 7.26 15.38 5.52
N MET A 245 7.62 15.30 4.24
CA MET A 245 7.35 14.12 3.42
C MET A 245 8.33 12.99 3.74
N SER A 246 9.62 13.31 3.94
CA SER A 246 10.66 12.37 4.40
C SER A 246 10.24 11.67 5.70
N ASP A 247 9.73 12.46 6.65
CA ASP A 247 9.18 11.97 7.92
C ASP A 247 8.10 10.89 7.74
N GLU A 248 7.19 11.06 6.79
CA GLU A 248 6.09 10.11 6.58
C GLU A 248 6.55 8.87 5.80
N ILE A 249 7.35 9.08 4.75
CA ILE A 249 7.73 8.01 3.81
C ILE A 249 8.90 7.15 4.32
N LEU A 250 9.79 7.70 5.16
CA LEU A 250 10.94 7.00 5.73
C LEU A 250 10.68 6.59 7.18
N LYS A 251 10.53 7.57 8.09
CA LYS A 251 10.36 7.26 9.52
C LYS A 251 9.09 6.46 9.80
N TRP A 252 7.91 7.02 9.51
CA TRP A 252 6.65 6.38 9.92
C TRP A 252 6.34 5.13 9.10
N ARG A 253 6.52 5.20 7.77
CA ARG A 253 6.28 4.05 6.89
C ARG A 253 7.27 2.92 7.19
N GLU A 254 8.59 3.12 7.08
CA GLU A 254 9.56 2.03 7.30
C GLU A 254 9.60 1.56 8.75
N GLY A 255 9.38 2.45 9.73
CA GLY A 255 9.22 2.04 11.12
C GLY A 255 8.05 1.06 11.33
N SER A 256 6.98 1.16 10.53
CA SER A 256 5.88 0.20 10.57
C SER A 256 6.25 -1.16 9.95
N TYR A 257 7.10 -1.15 8.91
CA TYR A 257 7.67 -2.39 8.35
C TYR A 257 8.59 -3.09 9.36
N LEU A 258 9.45 -2.33 10.06
CA LEU A 258 10.28 -2.85 11.15
C LEU A 258 9.42 -3.50 12.25
N HIS A 259 8.35 -2.82 12.68
CA HIS A 259 7.42 -3.36 13.68
C HIS A 259 6.80 -4.69 13.23
N CYS A 260 6.25 -4.75 12.01
CA CYS A 260 5.60 -5.97 11.53
C CYS A 260 6.59 -7.11 11.25
N MET A 261 7.84 -6.79 10.90
CA MET A 261 8.89 -7.78 10.66
C MET A 261 9.18 -8.63 11.91
N TYR A 262 9.27 -7.97 13.06
CA TYR A 262 9.72 -8.61 14.30
C TYR A 262 8.60 -8.90 15.29
N ASN A 263 7.35 -8.56 14.95
CA ASN A 263 6.21 -8.76 15.83
C ASN A 263 5.12 -9.60 15.15
N ARG A 264 4.95 -10.85 15.60
CA ARG A 264 3.92 -11.76 15.04
C ARG A 264 2.50 -11.31 15.34
N ASP A 265 2.28 -10.71 16.51
CA ASP A 265 1.00 -10.12 16.89
C ASP A 265 0.98 -8.63 16.53
N TYR A 266 1.47 -8.25 15.34
CA TYR A 266 1.70 -6.86 14.92
C TYR A 266 0.46 -5.95 15.02
N LYS A 267 -0.75 -6.51 15.04
CA LYS A 267 -2.03 -5.77 15.17
C LYS A 267 -2.73 -5.98 16.52
N GLY A 268 -2.14 -6.76 17.43
CA GLY A 268 -2.74 -7.10 18.71
C GLY A 268 -2.50 -6.08 19.81
N SER A 269 -3.29 -6.24 20.88
CA SER A 269 -3.27 -5.35 22.04
C SER A 269 -1.98 -5.43 22.86
N VAL A 270 -1.14 -6.46 22.64
CA VAL A 270 0.19 -6.56 23.25
C VAL A 270 1.03 -5.31 22.95
N ASN A 271 0.84 -4.71 21.78
CA ASN A 271 1.56 -3.52 21.31
C ASN A 271 1.03 -2.19 21.84
N VAL A 272 -0.11 -2.22 22.53
CA VAL A 272 -0.67 -1.02 23.15
C VAL A 272 0.15 -0.69 24.41
N PRO A 273 0.61 0.55 24.58
CA PRO A 273 1.42 0.93 25.74
C PRO A 273 0.72 0.70 27.07
N ASN A 274 1.48 0.37 28.11
CA ASN A 274 0.93 0.11 29.44
C ASN A 274 0.18 1.32 30.02
N TRP A 275 0.63 2.55 29.74
CA TRP A 275 -0.08 3.77 30.18
C TRP A 275 -1.48 3.91 29.56
N VAL A 276 -1.69 3.39 28.35
CA VAL A 276 -3.01 3.32 27.71
C VAL A 276 -3.85 2.23 28.37
N LYS A 277 -3.29 1.02 28.54
CA LYS A 277 -3.99 -0.10 29.18
C LYS A 277 -4.45 0.26 30.60
N ALA A 278 -3.59 0.92 31.37
CA ALA A 278 -3.90 1.40 32.73
C ALA A 278 -4.99 2.48 32.75
N SER A 279 -5.17 3.24 31.66
CA SER A 279 -6.23 4.26 31.55
C SER A 279 -7.61 3.65 31.27
N PHE A 280 -7.67 2.40 30.84
CA PHE A 280 -8.90 1.69 30.48
C PHE A 280 -8.94 0.36 31.24
N VAL A 281 -8.98 0.44 32.58
CA VAL A 281 -9.30 -0.72 33.43
C VAL A 281 -10.78 -1.02 33.25
N SER A 282 -11.13 -1.95 32.36
CA SER A 282 -12.47 -2.51 32.34
C SER A 282 -12.47 -3.82 33.11
N ASP A 283 -13.18 -3.85 34.24
CA ASP A 283 -13.68 -5.09 34.83
C ASP A 283 -14.50 -5.82 33.76
N GLY A 284 -14.05 -7.02 33.38
CA GLY A 284 -14.88 -8.09 32.84
C GLY A 284 -15.77 -7.80 31.61
N SER A 285 -15.46 -8.51 30.53
CA SER A 285 -16.45 -9.33 29.81
C SER A 285 -17.56 -8.67 28.97
N ALA A 286 -17.49 -7.39 28.59
CA ALA A 286 -18.38 -6.90 27.54
C ALA A 286 -17.80 -7.26 26.15
N GLY A 287 -18.17 -8.45 25.65
CA GLY A 287 -17.95 -8.82 24.26
C GLY A 287 -18.83 -7.98 23.34
N ASP A 288 -18.28 -7.48 22.23
CA ASP A 288 -19.07 -6.97 21.13
C ASP A 288 -19.96 -8.11 20.62
N ASN A 289 -21.27 -8.01 20.77
CA ASN A 289 -22.25 -9.00 20.27
C ASN A 289 -22.33 -9.00 18.71
N GLY A 290 -21.25 -8.64 18.00
CA GLY A 290 -21.18 -8.45 16.55
C GLY A 290 -21.96 -7.24 16.01
N LYS A 291 -22.96 -6.76 16.77
CA LYS A 291 -23.84 -5.65 16.39
C LYS A 291 -23.09 -4.34 16.20
N LEU A 292 -22.00 -4.05 16.92
CA LEU A 292 -21.26 -2.80 16.67
C LEU A 292 -20.46 -2.87 15.40
N ALA A 293 -19.68 -3.94 15.18
CA ALA A 293 -18.92 -4.10 13.95
C ALA A 293 -19.81 -3.94 12.72
N GLU A 294 -20.99 -4.58 12.70
CA GLU A 294 -21.98 -4.43 11.64
C GLU A 294 -22.53 -3.00 11.54
N ARG A 295 -22.90 -2.36 12.66
CA ARG A 295 -23.37 -0.98 12.67
C ARG A 295 -22.32 -0.01 12.14
N LEU A 296 -21.06 -0.18 12.54
CA LEU A 296 -19.95 0.66 12.09
C LEU A 296 -19.68 0.43 10.61
N GLU A 297 -19.70 -0.82 10.15
CA GLU A 297 -19.59 -1.20 8.74
C GLU A 297 -20.69 -0.51 7.91
N ASN A 298 -21.93 -0.46 8.42
CA ASN A 298 -23.09 0.21 7.83
C ASN A 298 -23.17 1.73 8.13
N CYS A 299 -22.09 2.37 8.57
CA CYS A 299 -22.06 3.82 8.86
C CYS A 299 -23.17 4.29 9.84
N SER A 300 -23.54 3.45 10.80
CA SER A 300 -24.69 3.63 11.70
C SER A 300 -24.26 3.74 13.18
N SER A 301 -23.18 4.50 13.41
CA SER A 301 -22.77 4.91 14.76
C SER A 301 -23.63 6.08 15.26
N VAL A 302 -23.54 6.39 16.55
CA VAL A 302 -24.20 7.56 17.16
C VAL A 302 -23.53 8.89 16.79
N CYS A 303 -22.39 8.87 16.08
CA CYS A 303 -21.69 10.07 15.65
C CYS A 303 -21.82 10.27 14.14
N PRO A 304 -22.65 11.22 13.67
CA PRO A 304 -22.86 11.48 12.24
C PRO A 304 -21.59 11.83 11.46
N VAL A 305 -20.66 12.58 12.10
CA VAL A 305 -19.38 12.91 11.48
C VAL A 305 -18.50 11.67 11.30
N TRP A 306 -18.48 10.75 12.27
CA TRP A 306 -17.76 9.48 12.11
C TRP A 306 -18.39 8.63 11.00
N ASN A 307 -19.72 8.58 10.92
CA ASN A 307 -20.44 7.90 9.85
C ASN A 307 -20.06 8.46 8.47
N SER A 308 -19.84 9.78 8.37
CA SER A 308 -19.36 10.42 7.14
C SER A 308 -17.91 10.03 6.80
N MET A 309 -17.03 9.89 7.79
CA MET A 309 -15.66 9.40 7.58
C MET A 309 -15.65 7.95 7.09
N GLN A 310 -16.48 7.10 7.69
CA GLN A 310 -16.62 5.70 7.31
C GLN A 310 -17.22 5.58 5.92
N SER A 311 -18.30 6.30 5.63
CA SER A 311 -18.90 6.36 4.29
C SER A 311 -17.90 6.86 3.24
N TYR A 312 -17.08 7.86 3.56
CA TYR A 312 -16.01 8.31 2.68
C TYR A 312 -15.02 7.18 2.36
N LEU A 313 -14.58 6.42 3.38
CA LEU A 313 -13.69 5.26 3.19
C LEU A 313 -14.35 4.17 2.33
N LEU A 314 -15.62 3.84 2.57
CA LEU A 314 -16.37 2.84 1.80
C LEU A 314 -16.38 3.15 0.29
N HIS A 315 -16.59 4.41 -0.07
CA HIS A 315 -16.77 4.80 -1.46
C HIS A 315 -15.45 5.08 -2.19
N THR A 316 -14.47 5.65 -1.48
CA THR A 316 -13.21 6.08 -2.09
C THR A 316 -12.09 5.07 -1.88
N GLY A 317 -12.22 4.17 -0.92
CA GLY A 317 -11.14 3.29 -0.50
C GLY A 317 -9.92 4.01 0.06
N GLU A 318 -10.03 5.30 0.36
CA GLU A 318 -8.96 6.14 0.88
C GLU A 318 -9.48 6.95 2.06
N LEU A 319 -8.72 6.98 3.15
CA LEU A 319 -9.02 7.87 4.27
C LEU A 319 -7.81 8.75 4.54
N HIS A 320 -7.96 10.06 4.30
CA HIS A 320 -6.90 11.03 4.49
C HIS A 320 -6.34 10.92 5.92
N ASN A 321 -5.01 10.92 6.10
CA ASN A 321 -4.36 10.53 7.36
C ASN A 321 -4.94 11.22 8.61
N ASN A 322 -5.16 12.53 8.57
CA ASN A 322 -5.77 13.24 9.70
C ASN A 322 -7.21 12.81 10.01
N VAL A 323 -7.97 12.43 8.99
CA VAL A 323 -9.30 11.85 9.16
C VAL A 323 -9.16 10.45 9.76
N ARG A 324 -8.26 9.61 9.23
CA ARG A 324 -8.00 8.25 9.74
C ARG A 324 -7.61 8.24 11.22
N MET A 325 -6.80 9.21 11.66
CA MET A 325 -6.45 9.41 13.07
C MET A 325 -7.66 9.74 13.95
N THR A 326 -8.59 10.58 13.48
CA THR A 326 -9.82 10.91 14.23
C THR A 326 -10.80 9.74 14.20
N TRP A 327 -10.99 9.13 13.04
CA TRP A 327 -11.81 7.94 12.81
C TRP A 327 -11.40 6.80 13.75
N GLY A 328 -10.11 6.50 13.86
CA GLY A 328 -9.61 5.45 14.75
C GLY A 328 -9.66 5.84 16.24
N ARG A 329 -9.39 7.11 16.59
CA ARG A 329 -9.50 7.58 17.98
C ARG A 329 -10.92 7.64 18.52
N GLN A 330 -11.93 7.44 17.68
CA GLN A 330 -13.30 7.21 18.14
C GLN A 330 -13.39 5.99 19.07
N ALA A 331 -12.49 5.02 18.94
CA ALA A 331 -12.40 3.88 19.84
C ALA A 331 -12.22 4.27 21.31
N VAL A 332 -11.56 5.40 21.62
CA VAL A 332 -11.40 5.89 22.99
C VAL A 332 -12.76 6.13 23.66
N SER A 333 -13.74 6.64 22.93
CA SER A 333 -15.10 6.82 23.45
C SER A 333 -15.78 5.47 23.70
N TRP A 334 -15.62 4.50 22.80
CA TRP A 334 -16.16 3.14 22.97
C TRP A 334 -15.62 2.47 24.23
N LEU A 335 -14.30 2.59 24.47
CA LEU A 335 -13.63 2.08 25.67
C LEU A 335 -14.16 2.75 26.95
N ARG A 336 -14.36 4.08 26.95
CA ARG A 336 -14.85 4.83 28.12
C ARG A 336 -16.29 4.51 28.48
N THR A 337 -17.12 4.14 27.51
CA THR A 337 -18.51 3.74 27.76
C THR A 337 -18.64 2.32 28.32
N GLY A 338 -17.53 1.60 28.54
CA GLY A 338 -17.48 0.28 29.17
C GLY A 338 -17.96 -0.89 28.30
N GLY A 339 -18.50 -0.62 27.10
CA GLY A 339 -19.04 -1.65 26.21
C GLY A 339 -18.01 -2.41 25.37
N TYR A 340 -16.73 -2.01 25.38
CA TYR A 340 -15.70 -2.59 24.52
C TYR A 340 -14.34 -2.65 25.21
N SER A 341 -13.58 -3.69 24.88
CA SER A 341 -12.18 -3.84 25.27
C SER A 341 -11.23 -3.29 24.20
N VAL A 342 -9.97 -3.05 24.59
CA VAL A 342 -8.89 -2.66 23.66
C VAL A 342 -8.72 -3.68 22.52
N PRO A 343 -8.63 -5.01 22.78
CA PRO A 343 -8.57 -6.01 21.72
C PRO A 343 -9.76 -5.96 20.74
N ALA A 344 -11.00 -5.83 21.26
CA ALA A 344 -12.20 -5.78 20.42
C ALA A 344 -12.19 -4.53 19.51
N SER A 345 -11.85 -3.37 20.07
CA SER A 345 -11.78 -2.11 19.33
C SER A 345 -10.70 -2.14 18.25
N LEU A 346 -9.52 -2.69 18.55
CA LEU A 346 -8.44 -2.89 17.58
C LEU A 346 -8.87 -3.82 16.44
N SER A 347 -9.47 -4.96 16.79
CA SER A 347 -9.96 -5.94 15.81
C SER A 347 -10.96 -5.32 14.84
N THR A 348 -11.95 -4.57 15.36
CA THR A 348 -12.96 -3.90 14.54
C THR A 348 -12.35 -2.84 13.62
N LEU A 349 -11.45 -2.00 14.12
CA LEU A 349 -10.80 -0.99 13.27
C LEU A 349 -9.88 -1.61 12.21
N CYS A 350 -9.12 -2.66 12.55
CA CYS A 350 -8.33 -3.42 11.58
C CYS A 350 -9.24 -4.04 10.51
N ARG A 351 -10.35 -4.67 10.89
CA ARG A 351 -11.32 -5.25 9.95
C ARG A 351 -11.88 -4.21 8.98
N LEU A 352 -12.33 -3.07 9.48
CA LEU A 352 -12.87 -1.99 8.62
C LEU A 352 -11.77 -1.42 7.71
N ASN A 353 -10.56 -1.24 8.24
CA ASN A 353 -9.43 -0.75 7.46
C ASN A 353 -9.04 -1.73 6.34
N ASP A 354 -8.88 -3.00 6.67
CA ASP A 354 -8.46 -4.05 5.73
C ASP A 354 -9.53 -4.32 4.66
N ARG A 355 -10.81 -4.23 5.03
CA ARG A 355 -11.93 -4.44 4.09
C ARG A 355 -12.07 -3.31 3.08
N TYR A 356 -11.92 -2.05 3.51
CA TYR A 356 -12.30 -0.91 2.67
C TYR A 356 -11.13 -0.08 2.18
N ALA A 357 -9.99 -0.05 2.86
CA ALA A 357 -8.87 0.78 2.43
C ALA A 357 -8.04 0.08 1.35
N LEU A 358 -7.76 0.78 0.25
CA LEU A 358 -6.86 0.32 -0.81
C LEU A 358 -5.41 0.15 -0.33
N ASP A 359 -5.05 0.77 0.80
CA ASP A 359 -3.76 0.60 1.49
C ASP A 359 -3.87 -0.26 2.77
N GLY A 360 -4.97 -0.98 2.95
CA GLY A 360 -5.16 -1.99 4.00
C GLY A 360 -4.23 -3.20 3.84
N TYR A 361 -4.26 -4.15 4.78
CA TYR A 361 -3.33 -5.29 4.80
C TYR A 361 -1.85 -4.89 4.65
N GLY A 362 -1.49 -3.73 5.20
CA GLY A 362 -0.18 -3.11 5.04
C GLY A 362 0.44 -2.72 6.37
N PRO A 363 1.76 -2.89 6.58
CA PRO A 363 2.42 -2.49 7.81
C PRO A 363 2.10 -1.04 8.24
N PRO A 364 2.16 -0.02 7.36
CA PRO A 364 1.82 1.36 7.73
C PRO A 364 0.35 1.54 8.17
N SER A 365 -0.56 0.73 7.62
CA SER A 365 -1.97 0.74 8.01
C SER A 365 -2.17 0.24 9.44
N TYR A 366 -1.54 -0.89 9.81
CA TYR A 366 -1.59 -1.39 11.19
C TYR A 366 -0.88 -0.44 12.17
N GLY A 367 0.26 0.13 11.78
CA GLY A 367 0.94 1.17 12.56
C GLY A 367 0.04 2.38 12.83
N GLY A 368 -0.74 2.81 11.84
CA GLY A 368 -1.72 3.90 11.98
C GLY A 368 -2.91 3.56 12.88
N VAL A 369 -3.44 2.33 12.81
CA VAL A 369 -4.49 1.86 13.73
C VAL A 369 -3.94 1.79 15.15
N LEU A 370 -2.78 1.18 15.36
CA LEU A 370 -2.12 1.11 16.67
C LEU A 370 -1.81 2.50 17.25
N TRP A 371 -1.44 3.46 16.41
CA TRP A 371 -1.21 4.84 16.85
C TRP A 371 -2.47 5.46 17.48
N CYS A 372 -3.66 5.08 17.03
CA CYS A 372 -4.92 5.52 17.65
C CYS A 372 -5.07 5.00 19.10
N PHE A 373 -4.32 3.97 19.47
CA PHE A 373 -4.20 3.39 20.81
C PHE A 373 -2.84 3.71 21.46
N GLY A 374 -2.16 4.78 21.03
CA GLY A 374 -0.96 5.30 21.68
C GLY A 374 0.38 4.69 21.24
N PHE A 375 0.40 3.78 20.26
CA PHE A 375 1.65 3.27 19.69
C PHE A 375 2.45 4.39 19.03
N GLY A 376 3.70 4.59 19.47
CA GLY A 376 4.53 5.69 18.99
C GLY A 376 4.07 7.10 19.41
N ASP A 377 3.08 7.20 20.31
CA ASP A 377 2.56 8.45 20.86
C ASP A 377 3.04 8.66 22.32
N LYS A 378 2.74 9.83 22.88
CA LYS A 378 2.99 10.17 24.28
C LYS A 378 1.66 10.39 25.03
N PRO A 379 1.62 10.13 26.35
CA PRO A 379 0.48 10.49 27.18
C PRO A 379 0.09 11.97 27.07
N GLY A 380 -1.18 12.27 27.33
CA GLY A 380 -1.62 13.63 27.58
C GLY A 380 -1.08 14.19 28.90
N ASN A 381 -1.38 15.47 29.17
CA ASN A 381 -0.99 16.11 30.43
C ASN A 381 -1.65 15.45 31.65
N ASP A 382 -2.79 14.81 31.44
CA ASP A 382 -3.55 14.01 32.40
C ASP A 382 -3.06 12.55 32.49
N GLY A 383 -1.97 12.18 31.78
CA GLY A 383 -1.46 10.81 31.71
C GLY A 383 -2.30 9.87 30.82
N GLY A 384 -3.44 10.34 30.32
CA GLY A 384 -4.40 9.54 29.57
C GLY A 384 -4.20 9.59 28.05
N LEU A 385 -4.88 8.67 27.35
CA LEU A 385 -4.99 8.72 25.90
C LEU A 385 -5.99 9.80 25.49
N LYS A 386 -5.49 10.85 24.82
CA LYS A 386 -6.33 11.96 24.35
C LYS A 386 -7.43 11.48 23.40
N GLU A 387 -8.66 11.79 23.75
CA GLU A 387 -9.81 11.61 22.87
C GLU A 387 -9.74 12.62 21.72
N LYS A 388 -9.96 12.15 20.48
CA LYS A 388 -10.24 13.01 19.34
C LYS A 388 -11.67 12.75 18.90
N ARG A 389 -12.62 13.45 19.51
CA ARG A 389 -14.05 13.29 19.19
C ARG A 389 -14.30 13.65 17.73
N SER A 390 -14.92 12.73 17.00
CA SER A 390 -15.26 12.97 15.59
C SER A 390 -16.19 14.19 15.43
N GLY A 391 -17.11 14.42 16.36
CA GLY A 391 -17.96 15.63 16.38
C GLY A 391 -17.22 16.94 16.60
N GLY A 392 -15.99 16.91 17.14
CA GLY A 392 -15.10 18.07 17.26
C GLY A 392 -14.10 18.21 16.11
N TYR A 393 -14.22 17.37 15.08
CA TYR A 393 -13.38 17.49 13.89
C TYR A 393 -13.78 18.71 13.06
N LYS A 394 -12.80 19.32 12.40
CA LYS A 394 -13.02 20.55 11.62
C LYS A 394 -13.94 20.38 10.40
N MET A 395 -14.08 19.17 9.88
CA MET A 395 -14.98 18.87 8.77
C MET A 395 -16.32 18.36 9.30
N ARG A 396 -17.39 18.89 8.73
CA ARG A 396 -18.77 18.45 8.92
C ARG A 396 -19.14 17.42 7.84
N GLU A 397 -20.32 16.83 7.95
CA GLU A 397 -20.81 15.79 7.02
C GLU A 397 -20.79 16.24 5.55
N GLY A 398 -21.19 17.48 5.27
CA GLY A 398 -21.17 18.07 3.93
C GLY A 398 -19.76 18.18 3.32
N ASP A 399 -18.75 18.47 4.14
CA ASP A 399 -17.37 18.61 3.67
C ASP A 399 -16.80 17.28 3.16
N PHE A 400 -17.23 16.14 3.72
CA PHE A 400 -16.83 14.81 3.24
C PHE A 400 -17.43 14.51 1.87
N LYS A 401 -18.70 14.88 1.65
CA LYS A 401 -19.35 14.75 0.33
C LYS A 401 -18.65 15.61 -0.71
N GLU A 402 -18.31 16.85 -0.35
CA GLU A 402 -17.61 17.77 -1.24
C GLU A 402 -16.17 17.29 -1.55
N ALA A 403 -15.43 16.85 -0.53
CA ALA A 403 -14.09 16.27 -0.72
C ALA A 403 -14.13 15.04 -1.62
N ARG A 404 -15.15 14.18 -1.47
CA ARG A 404 -15.37 13.02 -2.37
C ARG A 404 -15.65 13.48 -3.79
N GLY A 405 -16.50 14.49 -3.97
CA GLY A 405 -16.76 15.12 -5.27
C GLY A 405 -15.48 15.65 -5.93
N ARG A 406 -14.56 16.26 -5.16
CA ARG A 406 -13.24 16.68 -5.67
C ARG A 406 -12.32 15.51 -6.03
N LEU A 407 -12.44 14.38 -5.34
CA LEU A 407 -11.71 13.16 -5.67
C LEU A 407 -12.20 12.54 -6.98
N GLU A 408 -13.51 12.33 -7.09
CA GLU A 408 -14.16 11.65 -8.22
C GLU A 408 -14.26 12.58 -9.45
N GLY A 409 -14.64 13.85 -9.24
CA GLY A 409 -14.84 14.86 -10.28
C GLY A 409 -13.55 15.38 -10.94
N SER A 410 -12.37 15.08 -10.38
CA SER A 410 -11.09 15.36 -11.04
C SER A 410 -10.79 14.48 -12.26
N GLY A 411 -11.72 13.59 -12.64
CA GLY A 411 -11.78 12.92 -13.95
C GLY A 411 -12.63 13.65 -15.02
N GLY A 412 -13.24 14.79 -14.68
CA GLY A 412 -14.15 15.55 -15.56
C GLY A 412 -13.54 16.82 -16.17
N GLY A 413 -12.36 16.71 -16.78
CA GLY A 413 -11.78 17.76 -17.62
C GLY A 413 -11.59 17.25 -19.03
N GLY A 414 -12.61 17.44 -19.89
CA GLY A 414 -12.53 17.24 -21.33
C GLY A 414 -12.83 15.83 -21.82
N GLY A 415 -14.10 15.55 -22.10
CA GLY A 415 -14.45 14.50 -23.05
C GLY A 415 -13.91 14.87 -24.42
N GLY A 416 -12.88 14.16 -24.88
CA GLY A 416 -12.74 13.81 -26.28
C GLY A 416 -13.19 12.37 -26.40
N GLY A 417 -14.28 12.13 -27.12
CA GLY A 417 -14.67 10.78 -27.54
C GLY A 417 -13.56 10.11 -28.34
N LEU A 418 -13.77 8.84 -28.68
CA LEU A 418 -12.84 7.97 -29.42
C LEU A 418 -12.18 8.61 -30.67
N GLU A 419 -12.72 9.69 -31.24
CA GLU A 419 -12.15 10.42 -32.38
C GLU A 419 -10.89 11.25 -32.04
N GLY A 420 -10.69 11.66 -30.79
CA GLY A 420 -9.52 12.47 -30.40
C GLY A 420 -8.19 11.69 -30.33
N TRP A 421 -8.23 10.37 -30.43
CA TRP A 421 -7.04 9.49 -30.34
C TRP A 421 -6.39 9.18 -31.69
N LEU A 422 -7.05 9.48 -32.83
CA LEU A 422 -6.58 9.09 -34.16
C LEU A 422 -6.29 10.26 -35.13
N GLY A 423 -6.42 11.52 -34.71
CA GLY A 423 -6.21 12.67 -35.60
C GLY A 423 -5.20 13.68 -35.04
N GLY A 424 -4.01 13.79 -35.65
CA GLY A 424 -3.10 14.89 -35.36
C GLY A 424 -1.64 14.66 -35.72
N ALA A 425 -1.37 14.35 -36.98
CA ALA A 425 -0.04 14.49 -37.54
C ALA A 425 0.38 15.97 -37.59
N GLY A 426 1.65 16.24 -37.26
CA GLY A 426 2.36 17.45 -37.70
C GLY A 426 2.54 18.55 -36.64
N GLY A 427 3.70 18.57 -36.00
CA GLY A 427 4.12 19.71 -35.17
C GLY A 427 5.56 19.57 -34.66
N LYS A 428 6.54 19.99 -35.46
CA LYS A 428 7.95 20.11 -35.06
C LYS A 428 8.07 21.09 -33.88
N VAL A 429 8.68 20.67 -32.77
CA VAL A 429 9.26 21.59 -31.78
C VAL A 429 10.67 21.14 -31.45
N GLY A 430 11.65 21.89 -31.96
CA GLY A 430 13.05 21.75 -31.60
C GLY A 430 13.33 22.40 -30.25
N GLY A 431 14.03 21.67 -29.38
CA GLY A 431 14.52 22.17 -28.09
C GLY A 431 15.81 21.44 -27.71
N LYS A 432 16.92 22.19 -27.67
CA LYS A 432 18.25 21.70 -27.28
C LYS A 432 18.22 21.13 -25.85
N LYS A 433 18.66 19.89 -25.68
CA LYS A 433 19.03 19.31 -24.37
C LYS A 433 20.30 19.99 -23.87
N ARG A 434 20.27 20.58 -22.67
CA ARG A 434 21.48 20.89 -21.89
C ARG A 434 21.65 19.85 -20.79
N THR A 435 22.86 19.35 -20.63
CA THR A 435 23.29 18.39 -19.61
C THR A 435 23.62 19.10 -18.30
N VAL A 436 23.48 18.37 -17.20
CA VAL A 436 23.60 18.82 -15.79
C VAL A 436 25.02 19.30 -15.40
N GLY A 437 26.00 19.24 -16.31
CA GLY A 437 27.38 19.69 -16.08
C GLY A 437 27.63 21.20 -16.23
N GLU A 438 26.69 21.98 -16.77
CA GLU A 438 26.91 23.43 -17.05
C GLU A 438 26.35 24.38 -15.97
N MET A 439 25.78 23.87 -14.88
CA MET A 439 25.14 24.70 -13.83
C MET A 439 26.03 25.03 -12.63
N LEU A 440 27.31 24.66 -12.63
CA LEU A 440 28.26 24.94 -11.54
C LEU A 440 29.48 25.71 -12.08
N LYS A 441 29.30 26.99 -12.38
CA LYS A 441 30.36 28.00 -12.49
C LYS A 441 29.74 29.39 -12.61
N LYS A 442 29.59 30.06 -11.47
CA LYS A 442 29.72 31.53 -11.28
C LYS A 442 29.04 31.91 -9.96
N GLU A 443 29.86 32.12 -8.95
CA GLU A 443 29.68 33.12 -7.90
C GLU A 443 31.01 33.16 -7.15
N ASP A 444 31.97 33.85 -7.77
CA ASP A 444 33.07 34.54 -7.07
C ASP A 444 32.83 36.03 -7.31
N VAL A 445 33.18 36.80 -6.27
CA VAL A 445 32.96 38.24 -6.00
C VAL A 445 31.68 38.57 -5.23
#